data_AF-A0AAV7CG12-F1
#
_entry.id   AF-A0AAV7CG12-F1
#
_cell.length_a   1.000
_cell.length_b   1.000
_cell.length_c   1.000
_cell.angle_alpha   90.00
_cell.angle_beta   90.00
_cell.angle_gamma   90.00
#
_symmetry.space_group_name_H-M   'P 1'
#
loop_
_entity.id
_entity.type
_entity.pdbx_description
1 polymer ?
#
loop_
_entity_poly.entity_id
_entity_poly.type
_entity_poly.pdbx_seq_one_letter_code
_entity_poly.pdbx_strand_id
1 'polypeptide(L)'
;QRMVAPTGGRQRSRLSIMTQYLCNVKHCFSIPGRAFVPKPEVDVGVVHFTPLIQPKINQPFKLIEKVVRSVFQLRRKYCYRGISLLFPEEQRTALTDRILTLADIEPTLRPSELSMKHFQGLCTAYRELCDQDPHLFSYNFREELRLKKVKRQDTQDSVKSEML
;
A
#
# COMPACT_ATOMS: atom_id res chain seq x y z
N GLN A 1 6.43 -11.93 13.28
CA GLN A 1 4.99 -12.11 12.97
C GLN A 1 4.54 -11.49 11.64
N ARG A 2 4.60 -10.16 11.43
CA ARG A 2 4.05 -9.52 10.20
C ARG A 2 4.69 -10.01 8.90
N MET A 3 6.01 -10.18 8.87
CA MET A 3 6.76 -10.59 7.66
C MET A 3 6.33 -11.95 7.10
N VAL A 4 5.84 -12.85 7.96
CA VAL A 4 5.38 -14.21 7.59
C VAL A 4 3.86 -14.34 7.50
N ALA A 5 3.13 -13.25 7.71
CA ALA A 5 1.67 -13.30 7.78
C ALA A 5 1.05 -13.69 6.43
N PRO A 6 0.21 -14.74 6.38
CA PRO A 6 -0.41 -15.22 5.13
C PRO A 6 -1.51 -14.27 4.66
N THR A 7 -2.06 -14.55 3.48
CA THR A 7 -3.28 -13.89 2.97
C THR A 7 -4.44 -14.12 3.95
N GLY A 8 -5.26 -13.09 4.18
CA GLY A 8 -6.32 -13.09 5.20
C GLY A 8 -5.83 -12.94 6.65
N GLY A 9 -4.53 -13.11 6.92
CA GLY A 9 -3.99 -13.08 8.27
C GLY A 9 -4.12 -11.70 8.94
N ARG A 10 -4.48 -11.68 10.23
CA ARG A 10 -4.63 -10.45 11.04
C ARG A 10 -3.40 -9.53 10.98
N GLN A 11 -2.21 -10.13 11.00
CA GLN A 11 -0.93 -9.41 10.99
C GLN A 11 -0.44 -9.05 9.57
N ARG A 12 -1.18 -9.44 8.52
CA ARG A 12 -0.80 -9.14 7.13
C ARG A 12 -0.79 -7.64 6.91
N SER A 13 0.27 -7.15 6.29
CA SER A 13 0.52 -5.73 6.13
C SER A 13 1.46 -5.47 4.95
N ARG A 14 1.76 -4.19 4.69
CA ARG A 14 2.79 -3.77 3.73
C ARG A 14 4.07 -4.61 3.87
N LEU A 15 4.55 -4.80 5.09
CA LEU A 15 5.78 -5.55 5.34
C LEU A 15 5.69 -7.00 4.87
N SER A 16 4.52 -7.65 5.04
CA SER A 16 4.28 -9.02 4.56
C SER A 16 4.48 -9.11 3.06
N ILE A 17 3.93 -8.18 2.29
CA ILE A 17 4.05 -8.19 0.83
C ILE A 17 5.50 -7.93 0.43
N MET A 18 6.11 -6.87 0.97
CA MET A 18 7.47 -6.46 0.63
C MET A 18 8.53 -7.53 0.92
N THR A 19 8.32 -8.37 1.93
CA THR A 19 9.24 -9.47 2.21
C THR A 19 8.93 -10.72 1.38
N GLN A 20 7.66 -11.09 1.26
CA GLN A 20 7.25 -12.37 0.67
C GLN A 20 7.26 -12.37 -0.87
N TYR A 21 7.36 -11.21 -1.52
CA TYR A 21 7.48 -11.14 -2.99
C TYR A 21 8.90 -11.44 -3.47
N LEU A 22 9.92 -11.15 -2.66
CA LEU A 22 11.33 -11.43 -2.94
C LEU A 22 11.81 -12.73 -2.30
N CYS A 23 11.26 -13.10 -1.14
CA CYS A 23 11.79 -14.20 -0.35
C CYS A 23 10.71 -15.20 0.06
N ASN A 24 11.12 -16.45 0.22
CA ASN A 24 10.46 -17.37 1.15
C ASN A 24 10.82 -16.96 2.57
N VAL A 25 9.82 -16.56 3.36
CA VAL A 25 10.03 -16.04 4.72
C VAL A 25 9.46 -17.04 5.72
N LYS A 26 10.30 -17.54 6.63
CA LYS A 26 9.92 -18.50 7.66
C LYS A 26 10.19 -17.94 9.04
N HIS A 27 9.23 -18.11 9.94
CA HIS A 27 9.45 -17.85 11.37
C HIS A 27 10.04 -19.12 11.97
N CYS A 28 11.25 -19.03 12.51
CA CYS A 28 11.93 -20.19 13.06
C CYS A 28 11.44 -20.46 14.49
N PHE A 29 11.65 -19.50 15.39
CA PHE A 29 11.24 -19.58 16.79
C PHE A 29 11.25 -18.19 17.43
N SER A 30 10.66 -18.11 18.62
CA SER A 30 10.66 -16.89 19.46
C SER A 30 11.59 -17.08 20.65
N ILE A 31 12.32 -16.03 20.99
CA ILE A 31 13.17 -15.95 22.17
C ILE A 31 12.45 -15.06 23.20
N PRO A 32 12.13 -15.57 24.40
CA PRO A 32 11.52 -14.77 25.45
C PRO A 32 12.40 -13.56 25.80
N GLY A 33 11.79 -12.39 26.02
CA GLY A 33 12.54 -11.16 26.37
C GLY A 33 13.45 -11.33 27.60
N ARG A 34 13.05 -12.18 28.55
CA ARG A 34 13.86 -12.52 29.75
C ARG A 34 15.24 -13.16 29.44
N ALA A 35 15.49 -13.59 28.22
CA ALA A 35 16.78 -14.14 27.81
C ALA A 35 17.83 -13.07 27.44
N PHE A 36 17.47 -11.79 27.41
CA PHE A 36 18.34 -10.68 27.02
C PHE A 36 18.71 -9.79 28.22
N VAL A 37 19.86 -9.10 28.13
CA VAL A 37 20.34 -8.13 29.12
C VAL A 37 20.74 -6.83 28.40
N PRO A 38 20.11 -5.67 28.74
CA PRO A 38 18.94 -5.53 29.60
C PRO A 38 17.69 -6.19 29.00
N LYS A 39 16.73 -6.58 29.85
CA LYS A 39 15.49 -7.25 29.41
C LYS A 39 14.62 -6.27 28.60
N PRO A 40 14.27 -6.56 27.33
CA PRO A 40 13.31 -5.79 26.56
C PRO A 40 11.86 -6.01 27.03
N GLU A 41 10.97 -5.09 26.65
CA GLU A 41 9.52 -5.17 26.94
C GLU A 41 8.77 -6.23 26.12
N VAL A 42 9.39 -6.74 25.05
CA VAL A 42 8.77 -7.65 24.08
C VAL A 42 9.66 -8.85 23.79
N ASP A 43 9.05 -9.94 23.31
CA ASP A 43 9.77 -11.10 22.81
C ASP A 43 10.40 -10.85 21.44
N VAL A 44 11.47 -11.58 21.13
CA VAL A 44 12.20 -11.47 19.87
C VAL A 44 11.88 -12.66 18.98
N GLY A 45 11.52 -12.42 17.72
CA GLY A 45 11.28 -13.48 16.75
C GLY A 45 12.46 -13.67 15.81
N VAL A 46 12.96 -14.90 15.69
CA VAL A 46 13.98 -15.28 14.71
C VAL A 46 13.30 -15.64 13.38
N VAL A 47 13.68 -14.94 12.31
CA VAL A 47 13.07 -15.08 10.98
C VAL A 47 14.15 -15.40 9.96
N HIS A 48 13.94 -16.45 9.17
CA HIS A 48 14.81 -16.85 8.08
C HIS A 48 14.23 -16.37 6.74
N PHE A 49 15.09 -15.81 5.90
CA PHE A 49 14.77 -15.34 4.56
C PHE A 49 15.59 -16.12 3.55
N THR A 50 14.90 -16.76 2.61
CA THR A 50 15.54 -17.38 1.45
C THR A 50 15.08 -16.63 0.21
N PRO A 51 15.95 -15.92 -0.51
CA PRO A 51 15.59 -15.25 -1.76
C PRO A 51 14.96 -16.24 -2.75
N LEU A 52 13.93 -15.81 -3.45
CA LEU A 52 13.32 -16.57 -4.53
C LEU A 52 14.19 -16.47 -5.78
N ILE A 53 14.23 -17.54 -6.56
CA ILE A 53 14.89 -17.54 -7.88
C ILE A 53 14.23 -16.51 -8.80
N GLN A 54 12.90 -16.42 -8.75
CA GLN A 54 12.12 -15.41 -9.44
C GLN A 54 11.20 -14.70 -8.43
N PRO A 55 11.14 -13.36 -8.46
CA PRO A 55 10.24 -12.61 -7.59
C PRO A 55 8.78 -12.88 -7.98
N LYS A 56 7.88 -12.90 -7.00
CA LYS A 56 6.43 -13.08 -7.24
C LYS A 56 5.79 -11.87 -7.94
N ILE A 57 6.46 -10.73 -7.90
CA ILE A 57 6.03 -9.49 -8.56
C ILE A 57 7.25 -8.96 -9.30
N ASN A 58 7.19 -8.95 -10.63
CA ASN A 58 8.28 -8.51 -11.50
C ASN A 58 8.06 -7.06 -11.95
N GLN A 59 8.21 -6.12 -11.02
CA GLN A 59 8.07 -4.68 -11.27
C GLN A 59 9.13 -3.90 -10.46
N PRO A 60 9.47 -2.64 -10.83
CA PRO A 60 10.43 -1.85 -10.07
C PRO A 60 10.04 -1.70 -8.60
N PHE A 61 11.03 -1.79 -7.70
CA PHE A 61 10.80 -1.73 -6.25
C PHE A 61 9.94 -0.53 -5.81
N LYS A 62 10.22 0.66 -6.36
CA LYS A 62 9.51 1.90 -6.01
C LYS A 62 8.04 1.87 -6.42
N LEU A 63 7.73 1.20 -7.53
CA LEU A 63 6.36 1.00 -7.99
C LEU A 63 5.61 0.07 -7.04
N ILE A 64 6.18 -1.10 -6.74
CA ILE A 64 5.60 -2.05 -5.80
C ILE A 64 5.39 -1.39 -4.44
N GLU A 65 6.41 -0.69 -3.92
CA GLU A 65 6.33 0.02 -2.65
C GLU A 65 5.19 1.05 -2.64
N LYS A 66 5.03 1.84 -3.71
CA LYS A 66 3.96 2.84 -3.84
C LYS A 66 2.58 2.20 -3.82
N VAL A 67 2.36 1.18 -4.65
CA VAL A 67 1.08 0.45 -4.74
C VAL A 67 0.74 -0.20 -3.40
N VAL A 68 1.65 -1.00 -2.84
CA VAL A 68 1.42 -1.71 -1.57
C VAL A 68 1.17 -0.73 -0.42
N ARG A 69 1.90 0.39 -0.37
CA ARG A 69 1.68 1.43 0.64
C ARG A 69 0.27 2.01 0.54
N SER A 70 -0.18 2.35 -0.67
CA SER A 70 -1.52 2.91 -0.91
C SER A 70 -2.62 1.95 -0.48
N VAL A 71 -2.50 0.68 -0.91
CA VAL A 71 -3.47 -0.38 -0.58
C VAL A 71 -3.60 -0.60 0.93
N PHE A 72 -2.49 -0.62 1.67
CA PHE A 72 -2.52 -0.86 3.13
C PHE A 72 -2.76 0.40 3.98
N GLN A 73 -2.93 1.58 3.38
CA GLN A 73 -3.21 2.83 4.10
C GLN A 73 -4.50 2.72 4.93
N LEU A 74 -5.55 2.12 4.37
CA LEU A 74 -6.90 2.04 4.95
C LEU A 74 -7.30 0.59 5.26
N ARG A 75 -6.60 -0.05 6.20
CA ARG A 75 -6.75 -1.49 6.53
C ARG A 75 -8.18 -1.98 6.81
N ARG A 76 -9.03 -1.11 7.37
CA ARG A 76 -10.41 -1.45 7.77
C ARG A 76 -11.44 -1.15 6.68
N LYS A 77 -11.05 -0.58 5.55
CA LYS A 77 -11.91 -0.32 4.39
C LYS A 77 -11.62 -1.33 3.28
N TYR A 78 -12.50 -1.37 2.29
CA TYR A 78 -12.26 -2.15 1.07
C TYR A 78 -11.05 -1.60 0.31
N CYS A 79 -10.34 -2.48 -0.39
CA CYS A 79 -9.09 -2.17 -1.09
C CYS A 79 -9.28 -1.08 -2.13
N TYR A 80 -10.48 -0.98 -2.72
CA TYR A 80 -10.91 0.13 -3.56
C TYR A 80 -10.47 1.49 -3.01
N ARG A 81 -10.75 1.76 -1.73
CA ARG A 81 -10.45 3.04 -1.08
C ARG A 81 -8.95 3.30 -0.94
N GLY A 82 -8.14 2.25 -0.80
CA GLY A 82 -6.69 2.36 -0.74
C GLY A 82 -6.06 2.52 -2.13
N ILE A 83 -6.59 1.80 -3.12
CA ILE A 83 -6.15 1.86 -4.52
C ILE A 83 -6.48 3.22 -5.13
N SER A 84 -7.66 3.76 -4.84
CA SER A 84 -8.09 5.07 -5.36
C SER A 84 -7.18 6.23 -4.97
N LEU A 85 -6.37 6.09 -3.91
CA LEU A 85 -5.39 7.09 -3.50
C LEU A 85 -4.15 7.15 -4.41
N LEU A 86 -4.02 6.23 -5.38
CA LEU A 86 -3.01 6.29 -6.43
C LEU A 86 -3.35 7.28 -7.53
N PHE A 87 -4.59 7.79 -7.57
CA PHE A 87 -5.11 8.57 -8.68
C PHE A 87 -5.61 9.96 -8.24
N PRO A 88 -5.37 11.01 -9.07
CA PRO A 88 -5.95 12.34 -8.87
C PRO A 88 -7.46 12.31 -8.76
N GLU A 89 -8.05 13.24 -8.03
CA GLU A 89 -9.49 13.23 -7.75
C GLU A 89 -10.36 13.25 -9.00
N GLU A 90 -9.93 14.01 -10.02
CA GLU A 90 -10.63 14.17 -11.30
C GLU A 90 -10.86 12.84 -12.03
N GLN A 91 -9.86 11.93 -12.00
CA GLN A 91 -9.90 10.66 -12.72
C GLN A 91 -10.01 9.45 -11.79
N ARG A 92 -10.20 9.70 -10.48
CA ARG A 92 -10.06 8.69 -9.43
C ARG A 92 -10.95 7.48 -9.66
N THR A 93 -12.24 7.70 -9.89
CA THR A 93 -13.21 6.61 -10.05
C THR A 93 -12.88 5.78 -11.29
N ALA A 94 -12.75 6.43 -12.45
CA ALA A 94 -12.50 5.75 -13.72
C ALA A 94 -11.20 4.93 -13.70
N LEU A 95 -10.09 5.48 -13.20
CA LEU A 95 -8.82 4.77 -13.13
C LEU A 95 -8.82 3.65 -12.07
N THR A 96 -9.55 3.83 -10.96
CA THR A 96 -9.69 2.79 -9.93
C THR A 96 -10.48 1.60 -10.47
N ASP A 97 -11.58 1.84 -11.19
CA ASP A 97 -12.39 0.79 -11.80
C ASP A 97 -11.58 0.06 -12.89
N ARG A 98 -10.85 0.82 -13.71
CA ARG A 98 -9.97 0.28 -14.76
C ARG A 98 -8.87 -0.61 -14.19
N ILE A 99 -8.11 -0.15 -13.18
CA ILE A 99 -7.02 -0.95 -12.62
C ILE A 99 -7.54 -2.22 -11.91
N LEU A 100 -8.70 -2.16 -11.25
CA LEU A 100 -9.30 -3.33 -10.60
C LEU A 100 -9.75 -4.37 -11.63
N THR A 101 -10.33 -3.92 -12.74
CA THR A 101 -10.72 -4.78 -13.86
C THR A 101 -9.49 -5.43 -14.50
N LEU A 102 -8.46 -4.64 -14.81
CA LEU A 102 -7.20 -5.15 -15.40
C LEU A 102 -6.48 -6.13 -14.47
N ALA A 103 -6.57 -5.94 -13.16
CA ALA A 103 -5.94 -6.80 -12.17
C ALA A 103 -6.79 -8.00 -11.75
N ASP A 104 -8.03 -8.12 -12.24
CA ASP A 104 -9.02 -9.13 -11.86
C ASP A 104 -9.23 -9.19 -10.33
N ILE A 105 -9.58 -8.04 -9.74
CA ILE A 105 -9.75 -7.88 -8.28
C ILE A 105 -11.15 -7.40 -7.95
N GLU A 106 -11.81 -8.13 -7.06
CA GLU A 106 -13.07 -7.71 -6.51
C GLU A 106 -12.90 -6.46 -5.60
N PRO A 107 -13.65 -5.37 -5.84
CA PRO A 107 -13.46 -4.09 -5.15
C PRO A 107 -13.73 -4.13 -3.65
N THR A 108 -14.50 -5.13 -3.19
CA THR A 108 -14.95 -5.32 -1.81
C THR A 108 -13.93 -6.03 -0.92
N LEU A 109 -12.89 -6.63 -1.51
CA LEU A 109 -11.82 -7.29 -0.73
C LEU A 109 -11.12 -6.28 0.16
N ARG A 110 -10.77 -6.69 1.38
CA ARG A 110 -9.93 -5.92 2.29
C ARG A 110 -8.46 -6.05 1.89
N PRO A 111 -7.60 -5.07 2.22
CA PRO A 111 -6.17 -5.14 1.93
C PRO A 111 -5.47 -6.42 2.42
N SER A 112 -5.92 -7.00 3.54
CA SER A 112 -5.39 -8.26 4.06
C SER A 112 -5.77 -9.49 3.23
N GLU A 113 -6.85 -9.44 2.47
CA GLU A 113 -7.36 -10.55 1.66
C GLU A 113 -6.68 -10.61 0.28
N LEU A 114 -5.95 -9.56 -0.11
CA LEU A 114 -5.22 -9.53 -1.37
C LEU A 114 -4.03 -10.50 -1.36
N SER A 115 -4.03 -11.39 -2.35
CA SER A 115 -2.99 -12.39 -2.60
C SER A 115 -1.77 -11.77 -3.30
N MET A 116 -0.68 -12.54 -3.42
CA MET A 116 0.47 -12.08 -4.21
C MET A 116 0.15 -11.92 -5.69
N LYS A 117 -0.74 -12.76 -6.24
CA LYS A 117 -1.21 -12.63 -7.62
C LYS A 117 -1.98 -11.32 -7.81
N HIS A 118 -2.83 -10.93 -6.85
CA HIS A 118 -3.52 -9.65 -6.90
C HIS A 118 -2.53 -8.47 -6.89
N PHE A 119 -1.50 -8.51 -6.04
CA PHE A 119 -0.47 -7.47 -6.04
C PHE A 119 0.37 -7.45 -7.33
N GLN A 120 0.65 -8.61 -7.92
CA GLN A 120 1.30 -8.67 -9.23
C GLN A 120 0.43 -8.00 -10.31
N GLY A 121 -0.86 -8.35 -10.38
CA GLY A 121 -1.82 -7.73 -11.30
C GLY A 121 -1.94 -6.22 -11.10
N LEU A 122 -2.08 -5.76 -9.86
CA LEU A 122 -2.12 -4.33 -9.54
C LEU A 122 -0.84 -3.60 -9.97
N CYS A 123 0.33 -4.17 -9.71
CA CYS A 123 1.58 -3.51 -10.07
C CYS A 123 1.78 -3.47 -11.59
N THR A 124 1.41 -4.52 -12.32
CA THR A 124 1.45 -4.54 -13.79
C THR A 124 0.45 -3.54 -14.38
N ALA A 125 -0.81 -3.58 -13.96
CA ALA A 125 -1.82 -2.66 -14.46
C ALA A 125 -1.50 -1.19 -14.10
N TYR A 126 -0.98 -0.93 -12.89
CA TYR A 126 -0.53 0.41 -12.52
C TYR A 126 0.65 0.87 -13.37
N ARG A 127 1.58 -0.05 -13.71
CA ARG A 127 2.71 0.27 -14.59
C ARG A 127 2.22 0.71 -15.96
N GLU A 128 1.30 -0.03 -16.57
CA GLU A 128 0.71 0.32 -17.87
C GLU A 128 0.00 1.69 -17.84
N LEU A 129 -0.69 2.01 -16.76
CA LEU A 129 -1.30 3.33 -16.58
C LEU A 129 -0.24 4.43 -16.44
N CYS A 130 0.84 4.19 -15.71
CA CYS A 130 1.96 5.15 -15.62
C CYS A 130 2.73 5.32 -16.93
N ASP A 131 2.78 4.30 -17.78
CA ASP A 131 3.39 4.41 -19.11
C ASP A 131 2.51 5.26 -20.05
N GLN A 132 1.18 5.27 -19.86
CA GLN A 132 0.24 6.16 -20.57
C GLN A 132 0.24 7.59 -20.02
N ASP A 133 0.32 7.74 -18.70
CA ASP A 133 0.41 9.04 -18.02
C ASP A 133 1.55 9.00 -16.97
N PRO A 134 2.74 9.52 -17.33
CA PRO A 134 3.89 9.58 -16.43
C PRO A 134 3.65 10.39 -15.15
N HIS A 135 2.67 11.32 -15.12
CA HIS A 135 2.37 12.09 -13.93
C HIS A 135 1.79 11.23 -12.80
N LEU A 136 1.13 10.11 -13.13
CA LEU A 136 0.57 9.20 -12.12
C LEU A 136 1.64 8.66 -11.16
N PHE A 137 2.86 8.42 -11.64
CA PHE A 137 3.92 7.90 -10.79
C PHE A 137 4.45 8.93 -9.78
N SER A 138 4.47 10.22 -10.15
CA SER A 138 4.85 11.31 -9.24
C SER A 138 3.71 11.83 -8.38
N TYR A 139 2.45 11.55 -8.75
CA TYR A 139 1.27 11.98 -8.01
C TYR A 139 1.29 11.54 -6.53
N ASN A 140 0.90 12.47 -5.65
CA ASN A 140 0.78 12.27 -4.22
C ASN A 140 -0.52 12.90 -3.69
N PHE A 141 -1.49 12.06 -3.31
CA PHE A 141 -2.79 12.51 -2.81
C PHE A 141 -2.70 13.41 -1.56
N ARG A 142 -1.64 13.31 -0.76
CA ARG A 142 -1.47 14.17 0.43
C ARG A 142 -1.20 15.62 0.03
N GLU A 143 -0.42 15.84 -1.03
CA GLU A 143 -0.17 17.18 -1.55
C GLU A 143 -1.45 17.77 -2.17
N GLU A 144 -2.23 16.96 -2.90
CA GLU A 144 -3.53 17.39 -3.43
C GLU A 144 -4.47 17.84 -2.29
N LEU A 145 -4.56 17.06 -1.21
CA LEU A 145 -5.36 17.43 -0.03
C LEU A 145 -4.85 18.71 0.65
N ARG A 146 -3.52 18.88 0.75
CA ARG A 146 -2.91 20.08 1.33
C ARG A 146 -3.27 21.32 0.54
N LEU A 147 -3.13 21.28 -0.80
CA LEU A 147 -3.46 22.39 -1.69
C LEU A 147 -4.94 22.77 -1.63
N LYS A 148 -5.83 21.78 -1.52
CA LYS A 148 -7.27 22.04 -1.35
C LYS A 148 -7.60 22.73 -0.03
N LYS A 149 -6.91 22.36 1.05
CA LYS A 149 -7.10 23.01 2.36
C LYS A 149 -6.67 24.48 2.30
N VAL A 150 -5.52 24.77 1.70
CA VAL A 150 -5.03 26.15 1.51
C VAL A 150 -6.02 26.98 0.70
N LYS A 151 -6.44 26.50 -0.48
CA LYS A 151 -7.43 27.20 -1.33
C LYS A 151 -8.74 27.52 -0.61
N ARG A 152 -9.25 26.58 0.20
CA ARG A 152 -10.48 26.81 0.99
C ARG A 152 -10.30 27.89 2.05
N GLN A 153 -9.12 27.99 2.64
CA GLN A 153 -8.80 28.99 3.66
C GLN A 153 -8.67 30.38 3.03
N ASP A 154 -7.96 30.48 1.90
CA ASP A 154 -7.84 31.73 1.13
C ASP A 154 -9.21 32.25 0.66
N THR A 155 -10.09 31.34 0.22
CA THR A 155 -11.46 31.70 -0.20
C THR A 155 -12.29 32.22 0.98
N GLN A 156 -12.13 31.64 2.18
CA GLN A 156 -12.83 32.08 3.38
C GLN A 156 -12.34 33.44 3.90
N ASP A 157 -11.05 33.72 3.78
CA ASP A 157 -10.46 34.99 4.20
C ASP A 157 -10.81 36.13 3.22
N SER A 158 -10.81 35.88 1.90
CA SER A 158 -11.28 36.85 0.90
C SER A 158 -12.76 37.22 1.10
N VAL A 159 -13.65 36.24 1.32
CA VAL A 159 -15.08 36.51 1.53
C VAL A 159 -15.33 37.30 2.82
N LYS A 160 -14.52 37.10 3.87
CA LYS A 160 -14.61 37.91 5.10
C LYS A 160 -14.14 39.35 4.91
N SER A 161 -13.11 39.56 4.09
CA SER A 161 -12.61 40.91 3.77
C SER A 161 -13.57 41.71 2.88
N GLU A 162 -14.39 41.07 2.05
CA GLU A 162 -15.42 41.75 1.24
C GLU A 162 -16.71 42.08 2.03
N MET A 163 -16.91 41.49 3.21
CA MET A 163 -18.07 41.74 4.08
C MET A 163 -17.80 42.80 5.18
N LEU A 164 -16.60 43.39 5.20
CA LEU A 164 -16.17 44.47 6.10
C LEU A 164 -15.99 45.77 5.30
#